data_AF-A0A4P5ZFD7-F1
#
_entry.id   AF-A0A4P5ZFD7-F1
#
_cell.length_a   1.000
_cell.length_b   1.000
_cell.length_c   1.000
_cell.angle_alpha   90.00
_cell.angle_beta   90.00
_cell.angle_gamma   90.00
#
_symmetry.space_group_name_H-M   'P 1'
#
loop_
_entity.id
_entity.type
_entity.pdbx_description
1 polymer ?
#
loop_
_entity_poly.entity_id
_entity_poly.type
_entity_poly.pdbx_seq_one_letter_code
_entity_poly.pdbx_strand_id
1 'polypeptide(L)'
;MRAARSTEKLTPPAGARSRDLKLITRWEDIPDFESEALEVEFWEQSRLAVRLMESAIVTGAEASESVAICLRIDPRMLAKIKRIARSRYLNYQSMMKQWLSERMEQETRERNYDR
;
A
#
# COMPACT_ATOMS: atom_id res chain seq x y z
N MET A 1 15.76 -54.89 4.91
CA MET A 1 15.14 -53.59 5.23
C MET A 1 16.17 -52.50 4.94
N ARG A 2 15.77 -51.45 4.21
CA ARG A 2 16.51 -50.22 3.79
C ARG A 2 17.49 -50.33 2.61
N ALA A 3 16.96 -49.94 1.45
CA ALA A 3 17.69 -49.49 0.26
C ALA A 3 18.46 -48.19 0.55
N ALA A 4 19.74 -48.14 0.19
CA ALA A 4 20.55 -46.94 0.18
C ALA A 4 20.48 -46.29 -1.20
N ARG A 5 19.98 -45.06 -1.22
CA ARG A 5 19.74 -44.21 -2.38
C ARG A 5 21.03 -43.89 -3.13
N SER A 6 20.98 -44.05 -4.45
CA SER A 6 21.89 -43.44 -5.41
C SER A 6 22.01 -41.94 -5.15
N THR A 7 23.21 -41.48 -4.82
CA THR A 7 23.53 -40.05 -4.79
C THR A 7 24.10 -39.70 -6.15
N GLU A 8 23.18 -39.46 -7.08
CA GLU A 8 23.49 -38.83 -8.35
C GLU A 8 24.06 -37.44 -8.04
N LYS A 9 25.35 -37.26 -8.33
CA LYS A 9 26.02 -35.98 -8.22
C LYS A 9 25.35 -35.04 -9.23
N LEU A 10 24.46 -34.18 -8.74
CA LEU A 10 23.96 -33.05 -9.52
C LEU A 10 25.10 -32.06 -9.69
N THR A 11 25.84 -32.23 -10.78
CA THR A 11 26.75 -31.24 -11.32
C THR A 11 25.99 -29.92 -11.47
N PRO A 12 26.44 -28.81 -10.88
CA PRO A 12 25.80 -27.52 -11.12
C PRO A 12 25.93 -27.17 -12.60
N PRO A 13 24.88 -26.71 -13.29
CA PRO A 13 25.01 -26.28 -14.67
C PRO A 13 25.98 -25.12 -14.75
N ALA A 14 27.01 -25.32 -15.57
CA ALA A 14 28.00 -24.31 -15.93
C ALA A 14 27.30 -23.08 -16.50
N GLY A 15 27.43 -21.94 -15.80
CA GLY A 15 26.83 -20.70 -16.26
C GLY A 15 26.72 -19.62 -15.21
N ALA A 16 27.70 -19.46 -14.32
CA ALA A 16 27.93 -18.17 -13.66
C ALA A 16 28.44 -17.16 -14.70
N ARG A 17 27.56 -16.78 -15.63
CA ARG A 17 27.73 -15.58 -16.43
C ARG A 17 27.34 -14.44 -15.51
N SER A 18 28.28 -13.57 -15.17
CA SER A 18 27.97 -12.23 -14.69
C SER A 18 27.07 -11.58 -15.75
N ARG A 19 25.75 -11.75 -15.61
CA ARG A 19 24.77 -11.01 -16.40
C ARG A 19 24.81 -9.60 -15.85
N ASP A 20 25.26 -8.65 -16.66
CA ASP A 20 25.04 -7.23 -16.41
C ASP A 20 23.53 -7.00 -16.47
N LEU A 21 22.86 -7.19 -15.33
CA LEU A 21 21.42 -6.98 -15.19
C LEU A 21 21.13 -5.50 -15.34
N LYS A 22 20.25 -5.14 -16.27
CA LYS A 22 19.81 -3.76 -16.49
C LYS A 22 19.17 -3.25 -15.20
N LEU A 23 19.79 -2.24 -14.59
CA LEU A 23 19.29 -1.64 -13.35
C LEU A 23 18.23 -0.59 -13.69
N ILE A 24 16.99 -0.85 -13.26
CA ILE A 24 15.86 0.07 -13.44
C ILE A 24 15.88 1.09 -12.30
N THR A 25 15.94 2.37 -12.67
CA THR A 25 16.00 3.48 -11.70
C THR A 25 14.75 4.35 -11.71
N ARG A 26 13.86 4.16 -12.70
CA ARG A 26 12.57 4.86 -12.82
C ARG A 26 11.47 3.88 -13.18
N TRP A 27 10.25 4.14 -12.69
CA TRP A 27 9.07 3.31 -13.01
C TRP A 27 8.67 3.41 -14.49
N GLU A 28 8.97 4.53 -15.14
CA GLU A 28 8.74 4.77 -16.58
C GLU A 28 9.54 3.83 -17.51
N ASP A 29 10.59 3.20 -16.99
CA ASP A 29 11.43 2.27 -17.77
C ASP A 29 10.81 0.87 -17.87
N ILE A 30 9.71 0.60 -17.16
CA ILE A 30 8.97 -0.66 -17.19
C ILE A 30 7.86 -0.52 -18.24
N PRO A 31 7.91 -1.32 -19.33
CA PRO A 31 6.88 -1.27 -20.36
C PRO A 31 5.58 -1.94 -19.89
N ASP A 32 4.46 -1.57 -20.52
CA ASP A 32 3.23 -2.34 -20.38
C ASP A 32 3.37 -3.68 -21.11
N PHE A 33 3.24 -4.79 -20.39
CA PHE A 33 3.41 -6.13 -20.95
C PHE A 33 2.10 -6.64 -21.56
N GLU A 34 2.16 -7.11 -22.82
CA GLU A 34 1.01 -7.76 -23.47
C GLU A 34 0.79 -9.21 -22.99
N SER A 35 1.80 -9.83 -22.39
CA SER A 35 1.71 -11.19 -21.83
C SER A 35 2.73 -11.45 -20.72
N GLU A 36 2.40 -12.39 -19.83
CA GLU A 36 3.26 -12.82 -18.72
C GLU A 36 4.61 -13.39 -19.20
N ALA A 37 4.65 -14.02 -20.39
CA ALA A 37 5.89 -14.55 -20.95
C ALA A 37 6.92 -13.44 -21.26
N LEU A 38 6.46 -12.28 -21.76
CA LEU A 38 7.31 -11.12 -22.02
C LEU A 38 7.80 -10.47 -20.71
N GLU A 39 6.96 -10.48 -19.68
CA GLU A 39 7.33 -9.99 -18.35
C GLU A 39 8.45 -10.84 -17.73
N VAL A 40 8.35 -12.18 -17.82
CA VAL A 40 9.38 -13.09 -17.32
C VAL A 40 10.72 -12.85 -18.02
N GLU A 41 10.72 -12.75 -19.36
CA GLU A 41 11.94 -12.48 -20.13
C GLU A 41 12.57 -11.12 -19.73
N PHE A 42 11.73 -10.11 -19.50
CA PHE A 42 12.19 -8.80 -19.05
C PHE A 42 12.84 -8.85 -17.66
N TRP A 43 12.25 -9.57 -16.69
CA TRP A 43 12.81 -9.70 -15.34
C TRP A 43 14.02 -10.63 -15.24
N GLU A 44 14.24 -11.53 -16.21
CA GLU A 44 15.50 -12.29 -16.30
C GLU A 44 16.71 -11.41 -16.63
N GLN A 45 16.47 -10.25 -17.25
CA GLN A 45 17.49 -9.34 -17.76
C GLN A 45 17.56 -8.02 -16.98
N SER A 46 16.56 -7.72 -16.16
CA SER A 46 16.44 -6.45 -15.45
C SER A 46 16.22 -6.64 -13.95
N ARG A 47 16.62 -5.65 -13.17
CA ARG A 47 16.37 -5.60 -11.72
C ARG A 47 16.07 -4.18 -11.27
N LEU A 48 15.23 -4.05 -10.25
CA LEU A 48 14.94 -2.75 -9.65
C LEU A 48 16.14 -2.26 -8.80
N ALA A 49 16.43 -0.97 -8.89
CA ALA A 49 17.37 -0.33 -7.98
C ALA A 49 16.80 -0.32 -6.56
N VAL A 50 17.66 -0.58 -5.56
CA VAL A 50 17.28 -0.55 -4.14
C VAL A 50 16.62 0.77 -3.76
N ARG A 51 17.15 1.90 -4.25
CA ARG A 51 16.56 3.23 -4.02
C ARG A 51 15.16 3.42 -4.62
N LEU A 52 14.90 2.79 -5.76
CA LEU A 52 13.57 2.84 -6.37
C LEU A 52 12.56 2.07 -5.52
N MET A 53 12.96 0.89 -5.01
CA MET A 53 12.15 0.13 -4.05
C MET A 53 11.91 0.90 -2.74
N GLU A 54 12.95 1.52 -2.18
CA GLU A 54 12.85 2.37 -0.99
C GLU A 54 11.88 3.54 -1.22
N SER A 55 11.96 4.21 -2.38
CA SER A 55 11.05 5.31 -2.71
C SER A 55 9.59 4.87 -2.82
N ALA A 56 9.31 3.68 -3.36
CA ALA A 56 7.95 3.17 -3.44
C ALA A 56 7.34 2.86 -2.06
N ILE A 57 8.16 2.41 -1.12
CA ILE A 57 7.75 2.20 0.29
C ILE A 57 7.45 3.53 0.96
N VAL A 58 8.29 4.56 0.74
CA VAL A 58 8.11 5.89 1.32
C VAL A 58 6.89 6.61 0.73
N THR A 59 6.70 6.61 -0.59
CA THR A 59 5.55 7.23 -1.24
C THR A 59 4.23 6.53 -0.89
N GLY A 60 4.26 5.21 -0.69
CA GLY A 60 3.10 4.45 -0.19
C GLY A 60 2.69 4.81 1.24
N ALA A 61 3.59 5.35 2.06
CA ALA A 61 3.29 5.80 3.42
C ALA A 61 2.51 7.13 3.43
N GLU A 62 2.79 8.05 2.51
CA GLU A 62 2.17 9.38 2.48
C GLU A 62 0.66 9.36 2.13
N ALA A 63 0.17 8.31 1.46
CA ALA A 63 -1.24 8.20 1.09
C ALA A 63 -2.18 7.86 2.26
N SER A 64 -1.65 7.50 3.43
CA SER A 64 -2.44 7.02 4.58
C SER A 64 -2.29 7.87 5.86
N GLU A 65 -1.60 9.01 5.81
CA GLU A 65 -1.32 9.75 7.04
C GLU A 65 -2.53 10.56 7.52
N SER A 66 -3.26 10.00 8.49
CA SER A 66 -4.22 10.76 9.29
C SER A 66 -3.48 11.83 10.09
N VAL A 67 -3.77 13.10 9.81
CA VAL A 67 -3.22 14.21 10.60
C VAL A 67 -3.98 14.36 11.93
N ALA A 68 -3.25 14.49 13.03
CA ALA A 68 -3.83 14.78 14.34
C ALA A 68 -4.25 16.25 14.42
N ILE A 69 -5.52 16.50 14.78
CA ILE A 69 -6.05 17.86 14.97
C ILE A 69 -6.45 18.07 16.44
N CYS A 70 -6.38 19.32 16.91
CA CYS A 70 -6.91 19.73 18.22
C CYS A 70 -8.18 20.57 18.03
N LEU A 71 -9.29 20.14 18.62
CA LEU A 71 -10.57 20.86 18.60
C LEU A 71 -11.06 21.11 20.03
N ARG A 72 -11.40 22.36 20.35
CA ARG A 72 -11.98 22.73 21.66
C ARG A 72 -13.50 22.63 21.60
N ILE A 73 -14.09 21.93 22.56
CA ILE A 73 -15.54 21.72 22.65
C ILE A 73 -15.99 21.80 24.11
N ASP A 74 -17.20 22.29 24.32
CA ASP A 74 -17.79 22.36 25.65
C ASP A 74 -17.89 20.96 26.30
N PRO A 75 -17.56 20.80 27.59
CA PRO A 75 -17.60 19.50 28.26
C PRO A 75 -18.97 18.81 28.20
N ARG A 76 -20.07 19.57 28.21
CA ARG A 76 -21.43 19.01 28.12
C ARG A 76 -21.69 18.45 26.73
N MET A 77 -21.15 19.09 25.69
CA MET A 77 -21.24 18.58 24.33
C MET A 77 -20.44 17.29 24.18
N LEU A 78 -19.21 17.24 24.70
CA LEU A 78 -18.40 16.01 24.71
C LEU A 78 -19.10 14.87 25.44
N ALA A 79 -19.74 15.15 26.58
CA ALA A 79 -20.51 14.15 27.33
C ALA A 79 -21.68 13.58 26.49
N LYS A 80 -22.40 14.44 25.76
CA LYS A 80 -23.47 14.01 24.85
C LYS A 80 -22.94 13.10 23.73
N ILE A 81 -21.83 13.47 23.10
CA ILE A 81 -21.18 12.68 22.04
C ILE A 81 -20.79 11.30 22.59
N LYS A 82 -20.14 11.25 23.76
CA LYS A 82 -19.77 9.98 24.40
C LYS A 82 -20.97 9.09 24.69
N ARG A 83 -22.09 9.67 25.13
CA ARG A 83 -23.33 8.92 25.39
C ARG A 83 -23.90 8.29 24.11
N ILE A 84 -23.92 9.04 23.01
CA ILE A 84 -24.41 8.55 21.71
C ILE A 84 -23.48 7.47 21.14
N ALA A 85 -22.16 7.66 21.27
CA ALA A 85 -21.19 6.67 20.84
C ALA A 85 -21.39 5.33 21.59
N ARG A 86 -21.60 5.41 22.91
CA ARG A 86 -21.84 4.23 23.74
C ARG A 86 -23.12 3.50 23.36
N SER A 87 -24.22 4.21 23.04
CA SER A 87 -25.46 3.56 22.60
C SER A 87 -25.34 2.88 21.24
N ARG A 88 -24.34 3.25 20.44
CA ARG A 88 -24.05 2.63 19.13
C ARG A 88 -22.89 1.64 19.18
N TYR A 89 -22.35 1.35 20.38
CA TYR A 89 -21.19 0.48 20.57
C TYR A 89 -19.94 0.92 19.78
N LEU A 90 -19.72 2.23 19.64
CA LEU A 90 -18.58 2.83 18.91
C LEU A 90 -17.69 3.68 19.83
N ASN A 91 -16.41 3.85 19.45
CA ASN A 91 -15.55 4.86 20.04
C ASN A 91 -16.00 6.26 19.57
N TYR A 92 -16.14 7.20 20.50
CA TYR A 92 -16.54 8.57 20.20
C TYR A 92 -15.62 9.27 19.19
N GLN A 93 -14.31 8.94 19.18
CA GLN A 93 -13.36 9.46 18.20
C GLN A 93 -13.70 8.99 16.78
N SER A 94 -13.90 7.68 16.59
CA SER A 94 -14.30 7.11 15.31
C SER A 94 -15.66 7.64 14.85
N MET A 95 -16.62 7.76 15.78
CA MET A 95 -17.93 8.32 15.48
C MET A 95 -17.84 9.78 15.02
N MET A 96 -17.00 10.60 15.67
CA MET A 96 -16.79 11.99 15.25
C MET A 96 -16.13 12.07 13.87
N LYS A 97 -15.17 11.19 13.55
CA LYS A 97 -14.58 11.11 12.21
C LYS A 97 -15.65 10.80 11.16
N GLN A 98 -16.47 9.78 11.41
CA GLN A 98 -17.55 9.41 10.49
C GLN A 98 -18.54 10.56 10.27
N TRP A 99 -19.02 11.21 11.34
CA TRP A 99 -19.95 12.34 11.21
C TRP A 99 -19.34 13.50 10.44
N LEU A 100 -18.06 13.81 10.63
CA LEU A 100 -17.38 14.86 9.86
C LEU A 100 -17.31 14.49 8.38
N SER A 101 -16.93 13.25 8.05
CA SER A 101 -16.92 12.77 6.65
C SER A 101 -18.30 12.86 6.00
N GLU A 102 -19.35 12.39 6.69
CA GLU A 102 -20.74 12.46 6.20
C GLU A 102 -21.18 13.90 5.95
N ARG A 103 -20.83 14.84 6.84
CA ARG A 103 -21.16 16.26 6.67
C ARG A 103 -20.39 16.90 5.52
N MET A 104 -19.09 16.61 5.38
CA MET A 104 -18.29 17.13 4.27
C MET A 104 -18.80 16.64 2.90
N GLU A 105 -19.22 15.38 2.82
CA GLU A 105 -19.80 14.81 1.61
C GLU A 105 -21.14 15.49 1.25
N GLN A 106 -22.01 15.72 2.24
CA GLN A 106 -23.27 16.44 2.05
C GLN A 106 -23.04 17.86 1.51
N GLU A 107 -22.15 18.63 2.14
CA GLU A 107 -21.80 19.99 1.72
C GLU A 107 -21.20 20.04 0.30
N THR A 108 -20.37 19.05 -0.05
CA THR A 108 -19.79 18.95 -1.39
C THR A 108 -20.87 18.65 -2.43
N ARG A 109 -21.81 17.74 -2.11
CA ARG A 109 -22.91 17.38 -3.01
C ARG A 109 -23.89 18.54 -3.21
N GLU A 110 -24.22 19.28 -2.16
CA GLU A 110 -25.10 20.45 -2.24
C GLU A 110 -24.49 21.56 -3.11
N ARG A 111 -23.20 21.87 -2.92
CA ARG A 111 -22.48 22.84 -3.76
C ARG A 111 -22.40 22.46 -5.24
N ASN A 112 -22.36 21.17 -5.55
CA ASN A 112 -22.34 20.68 -6.92
C ASN A 112 -23.71 20.75 -7.60
N TYR A 113 -24.80 20.89 -6.84
CA TYR A 113 -26.16 21.00 -7.36
C TYR A 113 -26.56 22.47 -7.64
N ASP A 114 -25.93 23.42 -6.96
CA ASP A 114 -26.13 24.87 -7.13
C ASP A 114 -25.26 25.49 -8.26
N ARG A 115 -24.57 24.66 -9.06
CA ARG A 115 -23.75 25.07 -10.22
C ARG A 115 -24.27 24.47 -11.51
#